data_AF-A0A0L7KFA4-F1
#
_entry.id   AF-A0A0L7KFA4-F1
#
_cell.length_a   1.000
_cell.length_b   1.000
_cell.length_c   1.000
_cell.angle_alpha   90.00
_cell.angle_beta   90.00
_cell.angle_gamma   90.00
#
_symmetry.space_group_name_H-M   'P 1'
#
loop_
_entity.id
_entity.type
_entity.pdbx_description
1 polymer ?
#
loop_
_entity_poly.entity_id
_entity_poly.type
_entity_poly.pdbx_seq_one_letter_code
_entity_poly.pdbx_strand_id
1 'polypeptide(L)' 'MHHKFCLIDASTESNEVVPLLLNGSLNWTKQATHGNYENVTVTSQRELVEGYMKEFERLWVLFKPIV' A
#
# COMPACT_ATOMS: atom_id res chain seq x y z
N MET A 1 13.46 4.43 2.71
CA MET A 1 12.16 3.81 2.37
C MET A 1 12.05 3.65 0.86
N HIS A 2 11.94 2.42 0.34
CA HIS A 2 11.81 2.12 -1.12
C HIS A 2 10.55 1.30 -1.46
N HIS A 3 9.71 1.01 -0.46
CA HIS A 3 8.46 0.27 -0.64
C HIS A 3 7.45 1.12 -1.42
N LYS A 4 6.73 0.49 -2.33
CA LYS A 4 5.70 1.12 -3.18
C LYS A 4 4.45 0.28 -3.01
N PHE A 5 3.58 0.75 -2.11
CA PHE A 5 2.32 0.11 -1.85
C PHE A 5 1.30 1.15 -1.39
N CYS A 6 0.03 0.81 -1.51
CA CYS A 6 -1.08 1.60 -1.03
C CYS A 6 -2.12 0.67 -0.43
N LEU A 7 -2.67 1.08 0.71
CA LEU A 7 -3.79 0.43 1.37
C LEU A 7 -5.01 1.34 1.22
N ILE A 8 -6.10 0.79 0.72
CA ILE A 8 -7.37 1.48 0.57
C ILE A 8 -8.36 0.82 1.51
N ASP A 9 -8.96 1.62 2.40
CA ASP A 9 -9.96 1.21 3.39
C ASP A 9 -9.53 0.04 4.32
N ALA A 10 -8.23 -0.19 4.46
CA ALA A 10 -7.70 -1.31 5.27
C ALA A 10 -8.01 -1.17 6.77
N SER A 11 -8.23 0.06 7.26
CA SER A 11 -8.61 0.34 8.65
C SER A 11 -10.14 0.39 8.86
N THR A 12 -10.94 0.15 7.81
CA THR A 12 -12.39 0.25 7.89
C THR A 12 -12.99 -1.07 8.37
N GLU A 13 -13.72 -1.03 9.48
CA GLU A 13 -14.37 -2.22 10.08
C GLU A 13 -15.79 -2.50 9.51
N SER A 14 -16.23 -1.74 8.51
CA SER A 14 -17.54 -1.93 7.87
C SER A 14 -17.53 -3.09 6.88
N ASN A 15 -18.58 -3.93 6.92
CA ASN A 15 -18.80 -4.97 5.91
C ASN A 15 -19.22 -4.43 4.54
N GLU A 16 -19.46 -3.12 4.42
CA GLU A 16 -19.84 -2.50 3.15
C GLU A 16 -18.64 -2.22 2.25
N VAL A 17 -17.42 -2.32 2.78
CA VAL A 17 -16.20 -1.96 2.07
C VAL A 17 -15.27 -3.17 2.00
N VAL A 18 -14.65 -3.36 0.84
CA VAL A 18 -13.62 -4.38 0.63
C VAL A 18 -12.26 -3.69 0.67
N PRO A 19 -11.40 -4.00 1.66
CA PRO A 19 -10.09 -3.38 1.73
C PRO A 19 -9.20 -3.89 0.59
N LEU A 20 -8.38 -2.99 0.04
CA LEU A 20 -7.50 -3.29 -1.09
C LEU A 20 -6.05 -2.97 -0.77
N LEU A 21 -5.17 -3.86 -1.22
CA LEU A 21 -3.73 -3.64 -1.29
C LEU A 21 -3.34 -3.47 -2.75
N LEU A 22 -2.65 -2.38 -3.04
CA LEU A 22 -1.86 -2.21 -4.25
C LEU A 22 -0.39 -2.33 -3.89
N ASN A 23 0.37 -3.17 -4.58
CA ASN A 23 1.82 -3.24 -4.41
C ASN A 23 2.53 -3.59 -5.73
N GLY A 24 3.83 -3.32 -5.82
CA GLY A 24 4.62 -3.70 -6.99
C GLY A 24 5.91 -2.89 -7.14
N SER A 25 6.47 -2.91 -8.35
CA SER A 25 7.66 -2.11 -8.70
C SER A 25 7.32 -0.66 -9.04
N LEU A 26 6.05 -0.39 -9.41
CA LEU A 26 5.62 0.88 -9.97
C LEU A 26 5.76 2.05 -8.99
N ASN A 27 6.53 3.05 -9.39
CA ASN A 27 6.50 4.38 -8.79
C ASN A 27 5.30 5.16 -9.34
N TRP A 28 4.66 6.01 -8.53
CA TRP A 28 3.57 6.88 -9.00
C TRP A 28 4.10 8.08 -9.79
N THR A 29 4.67 7.83 -10.96
CA THR A 29 5.22 8.83 -11.87
C THR A 29 4.76 8.61 -13.31
N LYS A 30 4.83 9.67 -14.13
CA LYS A 30 4.53 9.57 -15.57
C LYS A 30 5.43 8.58 -16.29
N GLN A 31 6.72 8.57 -15.96
CA GLN A 31 7.71 7.67 -16.58
C GLN A 31 7.42 6.20 -16.24
N ALA A 32 7.10 5.89 -14.97
CA ALA A 32 6.80 4.52 -14.57
C ALA A 32 5.50 3.98 -15.20
N THR A 33 4.56 4.86 -15.55
CA THR A 33 3.28 4.49 -16.17
C THR A 33 3.33 4.42 -17.70
N HIS A 34 4.27 5.09 -18.36
CA HIS A 34 4.32 5.21 -19.83
C HIS A 34 5.65 4.84 -20.49
N GLY A 35 6.72 4.68 -19.72
CA GLY A 35 8.09 4.53 -20.26
C GLY A 35 8.93 3.42 -19.65
N ASN A 36 8.54 2.90 -18.48
CA ASN A 36 9.22 1.76 -17.86
C ASN A 36 8.34 0.51 -17.90
N TYR A 37 8.98 -0.66 -17.85
CA TYR A 37 8.29 -1.91 -17.58
C TYR A 37 8.15 -2.07 -16.06
N GLU A 38 6.95 -1.84 -15.55
CA GLU A 38 6.62 -1.90 -14.13
C GLU A 38 5.46 -2.87 -13.91
N ASN A 39 5.33 -3.40 -12.69
CA ASN A 39 4.18 -4.19 -12.29
C ASN A 39 3.39 -3.52 -11.15
N VAL A 40 2.08 -3.78 -11.15
CA VAL A 40 1.17 -3.49 -10.03
C VAL A 40 0.27 -4.69 -9.85
N THR A 41 0.20 -5.19 -8.61
CA THR A 41 -0.78 -6.18 -8.18
C THR A 41 -1.80 -5.49 -7.31
N VAL A 42 -3.08 -5.77 -7.56
CA VAL A 42 -4.21 -5.30 -6.76
C VAL A 42 -4.90 -6.53 -6.17
N THR A 43 -5.05 -6.57 -4.85
CA THR A 43 -5.62 -7.72 -4.15
C THR A 43 -6.44 -7.30 -2.94
N SER A 44 -7.49 -8.06 -2.66
CA SER A 44 -8.29 -7.99 -1.43
C SER A 44 -8.00 -9.16 -0.48
N GLN A 45 -6.93 -9.93 -0.74
CA GLN A 45 -6.56 -11.06 0.12
C GLN A 45 -6.25 -10.56 1.52
N ARG A 46 -7.10 -10.94 2.47
CA ARG A 46 -7.11 -10.45 3.85
C ARG A 46 -5.74 -10.53 4.54
N GLU A 47 -5.07 -11.68 4.42
CA GLU A 47 -3.76 -11.92 5.03
C GLU A 47 -2.69 -10.93 4.54
N LEU A 48 -2.70 -10.60 3.24
CA LEU A 48 -1.75 -9.64 2.67
C LEU A 48 -2.10 -8.22 3.10
N VAL A 49 -3.38 -7.83 3.04
CA VAL A 49 -3.83 -6.51 3.49
C VAL A 49 -3.46 -6.28 4.94
N GLU A 50 -3.78 -7.20 5.84
CA GLU A 50 -3.47 -7.10 7.27
C GLU A 50 -1.96 -7.05 7.54
N GLY A 51 -1.17 -7.82 6.80
CA GLY A 51 0.30 -7.81 6.89
C GLY A 51 0.90 -6.46 6.51
N TYR A 52 0.48 -5.90 5.38
CA TYR A 52 0.94 -4.58 4.92
C TYR A 52 0.45 -3.45 5.83
N MET A 53 -0.77 -3.54 6.37
CA MET A 53 -1.31 -2.58 7.33
C MET A 53 -0.47 -2.53 8.61
N LYS A 54 -0.11 -3.69 9.17
CA LYS A 54 0.77 -3.76 10.34
C LYS A 54 2.12 -3.10 10.09
N GLU A 55 2.73 -3.36 8.94
CA GLU A 55 4.03 -2.75 8.61
C GLU A 55 3.89 -1.24 8.38
N PHE A 56 2.82 -0.78 7.74
CA PHE A 56 2.53 0.63 7.58
C PHE A 56 2.43 1.34 8.95
N GLU A 57 1.65 0.81 9.89
CA GLU A 57 1.51 1.36 11.24
C GLU A 57 2.84 1.38 12.00
N ARG A 58 3.64 0.32 11.89
CA ARG A 58 4.98 0.27 12.47
C ARG A 58 5.88 1.38 11.94
N LEU A 59 5.87 1.60 10.63
CA LEU A 59 6.62 2.67 9.96
C LEU A 59 6.08 4.05 10.35
N TRP A 60 4.77 4.21 10.48
CA TRP A 60 4.13 5.46 10.90
C TRP A 60 4.58 5.90 12.29
N VAL A 61 4.64 4.96 13.23
CA VAL A 61 5.17 5.22 14.59
C VAL A 61 6.68 5.51 14.56
N LEU A 62 7.45 4.76 13.77
CA LEU A 62 8.91 4.89 13.68
C LEU A 62 9.34 6.22 13.05
N PHE A 63 8.62 6.70 12.04
CA PHE A 63 8.91 7.92 11.29
C PHE A 63 7.98 9.07 11.67
N LYS A 64 7.43 9.06 12.90
CA LYS A 64 6.68 10.20 13.42
C LYS A 64 7.50 11.49 13.20
N PRO A 65 6.88 12.55 12.65
CA PRO A 65 7.58 13.81 12.45
C PRO A 65 8.21 14.26 13.78
N ILE A 66 9.49 14.57 13.73
CA ILE A 66 10.15 15.29 14.80
C ILE A 66 9.62 16.71 14.65
N VAL A 67 8.65 17.07 15.50
CA VAL A 67 8.33 18.49 15.74
C VAL A 67 9.60 19.24 16.12
#